data_AF-A0A0U5F6L3-F1
#
_entry.id   AF-A0A0U5F6L3-F1
#
_cell.length_a   1.000
_cell.length_b   1.000
_cell.length_c   1.000
_cell.angle_alpha   90.00
_cell.angle_beta   90.00
_cell.angle_gamma   90.00
#
_symmetry.space_group_name_H-M   'P 1'
#
loop_
_entity.id
_entity.type
_entity.pdbx_description
1 polymer ?
#
loop_
_entity_poly.entity_id
_entity_poly.type
_entity_poly.pdbx_seq_one_letter_code
_entity_poly.pdbx_strand_id
1 'polypeptide(L)'
;MTVDTPKDKESFEALVDQLLGNPNLFGAVRFTGLFERVDTRTVFCQCKPYPHMLEVVKKQPTFTMESVSGTMIGFRTPVYMQGVNVAGYHLHFLSEDHKRGGHVTEYKIVKGMLEVATISDLQVQLPRTKQFAQANLNPESLSEAIRIAEGG
;
A
#
# COMPACT_ATOMS: atom_id res chain seq x y z
N MET A 1 -6.92 7.44 -17.20
CA MET A 1 -6.13 7.33 -18.44
C MET A 1 -5.91 5.87 -18.76
N THR A 2 -5.89 5.51 -20.04
CA THR A 2 -5.57 4.14 -20.47
C THR A 2 -4.06 3.92 -20.43
N VAL A 3 -3.64 2.79 -19.87
CA VAL A 3 -2.28 2.25 -20.00
C VAL A 3 -2.37 1.03 -20.91
N ASP A 4 -1.69 1.07 -22.04
CA ASP A 4 -1.73 0.06 -23.10
C ASP A 4 -0.38 -0.64 -23.32
N THR A 5 0.64 -0.22 -22.57
CA THR A 5 1.99 -0.78 -22.58
C THR A 5 2.34 -1.33 -21.20
N PRO A 6 3.03 -2.48 -21.12
CA PRO A 6 3.46 -3.03 -19.84
C PRO A 6 4.33 -2.06 -19.04
N LYS A 7 4.16 -2.05 -17.72
CA LYS A 7 4.97 -1.27 -16.77
C LYS A 7 5.30 -2.11 -15.55
N ASP A 8 6.56 -2.07 -15.15
CA ASP A 8 6.97 -2.50 -13.81
C ASP A 8 6.54 -1.47 -12.76
N LYS A 9 6.77 -1.82 -11.49
CA LYS A 9 6.44 -0.99 -10.34
C LYS A 9 7.02 0.42 -10.44
N GLU A 10 8.32 0.55 -10.69
CA GLU A 10 9.01 1.85 -10.76
C GLU A 10 8.43 2.73 -11.89
N SER A 11 8.26 2.18 -13.09
CA SER A 11 7.71 2.92 -14.23
C SER A 11 6.25 3.31 -14.03
N PHE A 12 5.47 2.49 -13.32
CA PHE A 12 4.09 2.80 -12.97
C PHE A 12 4.01 3.91 -11.93
N GLU A 13 4.81 3.82 -10.86
CA GLU A 13 4.87 4.83 -9.80
C GLU A 13 5.33 6.19 -10.36
N ALA A 14 6.35 6.21 -11.23
CA ALA A 14 6.79 7.42 -11.92
C ALA A 14 5.68 8.06 -12.78
N LEU A 15 4.87 7.25 -13.48
CA LEU A 15 3.71 7.75 -14.22
C LEU A 15 2.68 8.39 -13.28
N VAL A 16 2.38 7.74 -12.15
CA VAL A 16 1.42 8.28 -11.17
C VAL A 16 1.94 9.59 -10.57
N ASP A 17 3.23 9.69 -10.26
CA ASP A 17 3.83 10.91 -9.74
C ASP A 17 3.77 12.06 -10.74
N GLN A 18 4.00 11.79 -12.03
CA GLN A 18 3.84 12.78 -13.09
C GLN A 18 2.39 13.30 -13.16
N LEU A 19 1.40 12.43 -13.01
CA LEU A 19 -0.02 12.81 -13.08
C LEU A 19 -0.46 13.63 -11.85
N LEU A 20 0.07 13.32 -10.67
CA LEU A 20 -0.25 14.02 -9.43
C LEU A 20 0.49 15.37 -9.32
N GLY A 21 1.70 15.46 -9.85
CA GLY A 21 2.49 16.70 -10.01
C GLY A 21 3.03 17.35 -8.72
N ASN A 22 2.39 17.14 -7.57
CA ASN A 22 2.80 17.71 -6.29
C ASN A 22 3.11 16.60 -5.26
N PRO A 23 4.39 16.38 -4.89
CA PRO A 23 4.78 15.33 -3.94
C PRO A 23 4.37 15.62 -2.49
N ASN A 24 3.95 16.84 -2.20
CA ASN A 24 3.51 17.26 -0.86
C ASN A 24 2.00 17.10 -0.66
N LEU A 25 1.25 16.61 -1.64
CA LEU A 25 -0.16 16.27 -1.50
C LEU A 25 -0.36 14.75 -1.50
N PHE A 26 -1.43 14.32 -0.86
CA PHE A 26 -1.85 12.92 -0.93
C PHE A 26 -2.37 12.60 -2.33
N GLY A 27 -2.14 11.38 -2.79
CA GLY A 27 -2.71 10.85 -4.02
C GLY A 27 -3.53 9.59 -3.74
N ALA A 28 -4.76 9.51 -4.24
CA ALA A 28 -5.45 8.24 -4.39
C ALA A 28 -5.10 7.65 -5.76
N VAL A 29 -4.86 6.34 -5.79
CA VAL A 29 -4.47 5.60 -6.99
C VAL A 29 -5.39 4.41 -7.15
N ARG A 30 -5.98 4.25 -8.34
CA ARG A 30 -6.72 3.05 -8.73
C ARG A 30 -6.27 2.61 -10.12
N PHE A 31 -5.88 1.37 -10.24
CA PHE A 31 -5.62 0.72 -11.52
C PHE A 31 -6.51 -0.50 -11.66
N THR A 32 -7.29 -0.56 -12.72
CA THR A 32 -8.15 -1.71 -13.05
C THR A 32 -7.70 -2.29 -14.39
N GLY A 33 -7.29 -3.55 -14.41
CA GLY A 33 -6.76 -4.14 -15.64
C GLY A 33 -6.08 -5.49 -15.46
N LEU A 34 -5.24 -5.82 -16.43
CA LEU A 34 -4.46 -7.05 -16.48
C LEU A 34 -3.07 -6.83 -15.92
N PHE A 35 -2.67 -7.73 -15.04
CA PHE A 35 -1.35 -7.79 -14.44
C PHE A 35 -0.62 -9.03 -14.95
N GLU A 36 0.65 -8.87 -15.30
CA GLU A 36 1.54 -9.99 -15.57
C GLU A 36 1.84 -10.72 -14.27
N ARG A 37 2.07 -9.95 -13.20
CA ARG A 37 2.34 -10.44 -11.85
C ARG A 37 1.84 -9.46 -10.80
N VAL A 38 1.30 -9.97 -9.70
CA VAL A 38 1.08 -9.24 -8.45
C VAL A 38 1.51 -10.11 -7.29
N ASP A 39 2.46 -9.63 -6.51
CA ASP A 39 2.84 -10.22 -5.23
C ASP A 39 2.13 -9.47 -4.10
N THR A 40 1.49 -10.25 -3.24
CA THR A 40 0.74 -9.73 -2.10
C THR A 40 1.13 -10.46 -0.83
N ARG A 41 0.84 -9.81 0.30
CA ARG A 41 0.84 -10.40 1.64
C ARG A 41 -0.50 -10.16 2.30
N THR A 42 -0.86 -11.04 3.22
CA THR A 42 -2.00 -10.80 4.12
C THR A 42 -1.56 -11.00 5.56
N VAL A 43 -1.89 -10.04 6.42
CA VAL A 43 -1.73 -10.25 7.87
C VAL A 43 -2.85 -11.14 8.38
N PHE A 44 -2.55 -11.94 9.41
CA PHE A 44 -3.51 -12.86 10.02
C PHE A 44 -3.94 -12.37 11.40
N CYS A 45 -5.02 -12.95 11.93
CA CYS A 45 -5.54 -12.60 13.25
C CYS A 45 -4.49 -12.82 14.34
N GLN A 46 -4.36 -11.85 15.26
CA GLN A 46 -3.45 -11.91 16.40
C GLN A 46 -4.23 -12.02 17.71
N CYS A 47 -3.67 -12.74 18.67
CA CYS A 47 -4.21 -12.88 20.02
C CYS A 47 -3.38 -12.08 21.03
N LYS A 48 -4.00 -11.72 22.16
CA LYS A 48 -3.26 -11.09 23.26
C LYS A 48 -2.35 -12.10 23.97
N PRO A 49 -1.19 -11.67 24.50
CA PRO A 49 -0.60 -10.34 24.35
C PRO A 49 -0.15 -10.10 22.90
N TYR A 50 -0.50 -8.92 22.35
CA TYR A 50 -0.24 -8.65 20.94
C TYR A 50 1.26 -8.51 20.69
N PRO A 51 1.82 -9.23 19.69
CA PRO A 51 3.21 -9.06 19.29
C PRO A 51 3.40 -7.72 18.55
N HIS A 52 4.65 -7.29 18.43
CA HIS A 52 5.02 -6.20 17.53
C HIS A 52 4.75 -6.58 16.07
N MET A 53 4.38 -5.59 15.25
CA MET A 53 4.07 -5.81 13.82
C MET A 53 5.20 -6.52 13.07
N LEU A 54 6.47 -6.17 13.36
CA LEU A 54 7.64 -6.82 12.75
C LEU A 54 7.72 -8.33 13.02
N GLU A 55 7.20 -8.81 14.14
CA GLU A 55 7.13 -10.24 14.44
C GLU A 55 5.96 -10.93 13.73
N VAL A 56 4.88 -10.18 13.45
CA VAL A 56 3.72 -10.67 12.70
C VAL A 56 4.08 -10.86 11.23
N VAL A 57 4.67 -9.84 10.61
CA VAL A 57 4.98 -9.84 9.17
C VAL A 57 6.00 -10.91 8.78
N LYS A 58 6.91 -11.31 9.68
CA LYS A 58 7.84 -12.43 9.45
C LYS A 58 7.17 -13.77 9.14
N LYS A 59 5.93 -13.95 9.62
CA LYS A 59 5.16 -15.20 9.49
C LYS A 59 3.99 -15.07 8.52
N GLN A 60 3.86 -13.93 7.86
CA GLN A 60 2.69 -13.65 7.05
C GLN A 60 2.71 -14.49 5.76
N PRO A 61 1.57 -15.02 5.32
CA PRO A 61 1.47 -15.65 4.02
C PRO A 61 1.69 -14.61 2.91
N THR A 62 2.53 -14.99 1.95
CA THR A 62 2.78 -14.26 0.70
C THR A 62 2.23 -15.03 -0.47
N PHE A 63 1.65 -14.33 -1.45
CA PHE A 63 1.02 -14.92 -2.61
C PHE A 63 1.49 -14.21 -3.88
N THR A 64 1.96 -14.99 -4.85
CA THR A 64 2.22 -14.54 -6.22
C THR A 64 1.04 -14.94 -7.10
N MET A 65 0.50 -13.96 -7.81
CA MET A 65 -0.55 -14.15 -8.81
C MET A 65 0.00 -13.74 -10.18
N GLU A 66 -0.03 -14.66 -11.14
CA GLU A 66 0.44 -14.41 -12.51
C GLU A 66 -0.75 -14.31 -13.48
N SER A 67 -0.61 -13.47 -14.52
CA SER A 67 -1.60 -13.27 -15.57
C SER A 67 -3.03 -13.08 -15.03
N VAL A 68 -3.19 -12.15 -14.09
CA VAL A 68 -4.42 -11.94 -13.32
C VAL A 68 -5.07 -10.61 -13.66
N SER A 69 -6.38 -10.61 -13.87
CA SER A 69 -7.20 -9.40 -13.95
C SER A 69 -7.66 -8.99 -12.56
N GLY A 70 -7.69 -7.68 -12.29
CA GLY A 70 -8.20 -7.18 -11.01
C GLY A 70 -8.08 -5.67 -10.85
N THR A 71 -8.25 -5.23 -9.61
CA THR A 71 -8.11 -3.83 -9.20
C THR A 71 -6.99 -3.71 -8.18
N MET A 72 -6.02 -2.84 -8.45
CA MET A 72 -5.06 -2.34 -7.47
C MET A 72 -5.50 -0.95 -7.03
N ILE A 73 -5.61 -0.70 -5.73
CA ILE A 73 -6.09 0.56 -5.17
C ILE A 73 -5.30 0.91 -3.91
N GLY A 74 -5.06 2.21 -3.70
CA GLY A 74 -4.44 2.69 -2.47
C GLY A 74 -4.04 4.14 -2.56
N PHE A 75 -2.99 4.49 -1.82
CA PHE A 75 -2.58 5.88 -1.65
C PHE A 75 -1.08 6.08 -1.86
N ARG A 76 -0.73 7.25 -2.38
CA ARG A 76 0.61 7.84 -2.31
C ARG A 76 0.62 8.90 -1.22
N THR A 77 1.39 8.67 -0.17
CA THR A 77 1.49 9.55 1.01
C THR A 77 2.80 10.36 0.97
N PRO A 78 2.77 11.68 1.26
CA PRO A 78 3.98 12.49 1.37
C PRO A 78 4.97 11.97 2.42
N VAL A 79 6.28 12.11 2.18
CA VAL A 79 7.33 11.58 3.05
C VAL A 79 7.25 12.11 4.48
N TYR A 80 6.84 13.38 4.66
CA TYR A 80 6.71 14.00 5.98
C TYR A 80 5.55 13.46 6.83
N MET A 81 4.70 12.59 6.26
CA MET A 81 3.58 11.93 6.97
C MET A 81 3.92 10.50 7.42
N GLN A 82 5.17 10.05 7.27
CA GLN A 82 5.63 8.76 7.78
C GLN A 82 5.36 8.65 9.30
N GLY A 83 4.75 7.54 9.72
CA GLY A 83 4.38 7.31 11.12
C GLY A 83 2.93 7.64 11.43
N VAL A 84 2.38 8.72 10.85
CA VAL A 84 0.92 8.95 10.84
C VAL A 84 0.25 8.03 9.81
N ASN A 85 0.92 7.81 8.68
CA ASN A 85 0.55 6.85 7.65
C ASN A 85 1.84 6.18 7.08
N VAL A 86 1.72 5.38 6.02
CA VAL A 86 2.83 4.79 5.27
C VAL A 86 3.25 5.75 4.17
N ALA A 87 4.44 6.34 4.28
CA ALA A 87 5.01 7.20 3.25
C ALA A 87 5.30 6.44 1.94
N GLY A 88 5.12 7.11 0.80
CA GLY A 88 5.21 6.48 -0.51
C GLY A 88 3.92 5.75 -0.90
N TYR A 89 4.03 4.72 -1.73
CA TYR A 89 2.90 3.95 -2.24
C TYR A 89 2.50 2.84 -1.27
N HIS A 90 1.25 2.88 -0.82
CA HIS A 90 0.61 1.81 -0.06
C HIS A 90 -0.60 1.33 -0.86
N LEU A 91 -0.45 0.18 -1.51
CA LEU A 91 -1.41 -0.36 -2.48
C LEU A 91 -1.91 -1.74 -2.02
N HIS A 92 -3.19 -2.00 -2.28
CA HIS A 92 -3.83 -3.30 -2.08
C HIS A 92 -4.38 -3.78 -3.41
N PHE A 93 -4.49 -5.10 -3.58
CA PHE A 93 -5.02 -5.73 -4.79
C PHE A 93 -6.20 -6.63 -4.47
N LEU A 94 -7.16 -6.69 -5.39
CA LEU A 94 -8.28 -7.63 -5.40
C LEU A 94 -8.47 -8.16 -6.84
N SER A 95 -8.45 -9.48 -7.01
CA SER A 95 -8.72 -10.12 -8.29
C SER A 95 -10.16 -9.88 -8.76
N GLU A 96 -10.40 -9.93 -10.07
CA GLU A 96 -11.72 -9.69 -10.68
C GLU A 96 -12.79 -10.68 -10.18
N ASP A 97 -12.40 -11.92 -9.85
CA ASP A 97 -13.28 -12.93 -9.24
C ASP A 97 -13.55 -12.69 -7.74
N HIS A 98 -12.92 -11.66 -7.15
CA HIS A 98 -12.95 -11.29 -5.72
C HIS A 98 -12.49 -12.40 -4.76
N LYS A 99 -11.72 -13.39 -5.23
CA LYS A 99 -11.26 -14.52 -4.40
C LYS A 99 -9.86 -14.36 -3.85
N ARG A 100 -9.03 -13.50 -4.44
CA ARG A 100 -7.60 -13.35 -4.11
C ARG A 100 -7.25 -11.87 -4.02
N GLY A 101 -6.30 -11.55 -3.16
CA GLY A 101 -5.90 -10.17 -2.91
C GLY A 101 -4.94 -10.04 -1.74
N GLY A 102 -4.72 -8.81 -1.33
CA GLY A 102 -3.89 -8.49 -0.17
C GLY A 102 -3.16 -7.16 -0.32
N HIS A 103 -2.29 -6.87 0.64
CA HIS A 103 -1.36 -5.75 0.56
C HIS A 103 -0.28 -6.06 -0.48
N VAL A 104 -0.07 -5.16 -1.43
CA VAL A 104 0.82 -5.35 -2.59
C VAL A 104 2.26 -5.04 -2.20
N THR A 105 3.18 -5.94 -2.52
CA THR A 105 4.63 -5.73 -2.33
C THR A 105 5.36 -5.52 -3.65
N GLU A 106 4.95 -6.23 -4.70
CA GLU A 106 5.54 -6.14 -6.06
C GLU A 106 4.44 -6.35 -7.12
N TYR A 107 4.58 -5.74 -8.30
CA TYR A 107 3.66 -5.94 -9.41
C TYR A 107 4.27 -5.55 -10.75
N LYS A 108 3.69 -6.11 -11.81
CA LYS A 108 3.92 -5.72 -13.19
C LYS A 108 2.60 -5.68 -13.93
N ILE A 109 2.21 -4.50 -14.41
CA ILE A 109 0.97 -4.31 -15.16
C ILE A 109 1.19 -4.56 -16.65
N VAL A 110 0.16 -5.02 -17.34
CA VAL A 110 0.16 -5.21 -18.80
C VAL A 110 -0.60 -4.08 -19.47
N LYS A 111 -1.87 -3.91 -19.10
CA LYS A 111 -2.77 -2.90 -19.66
C LYS A 111 -3.99 -2.70 -18.76
N GLY A 112 -4.58 -1.51 -18.77
CA GLY A 112 -5.75 -1.19 -17.97
C GLY A 112 -6.09 0.28 -17.92
N MET A 113 -6.99 0.63 -17.01
CA MET A 113 -7.36 2.02 -16.71
C MET A 113 -6.69 2.45 -15.41
N LEU A 114 -5.92 3.53 -15.47
CA LEU A 114 -5.35 4.23 -14.33
C LEU A 114 -6.19 5.47 -14.00
N GLU A 115 -6.64 5.57 -12.76
CA GLU A 115 -7.35 6.72 -12.20
C GLU A 115 -6.56 7.23 -11.00
N VAL A 116 -6.35 8.55 -10.95
CA VAL A 116 -5.64 9.20 -9.85
C VAL A 116 -6.42 10.42 -9.38
N ALA A 117 -6.34 10.72 -8.09
CA ALA A 117 -6.97 11.90 -7.51
C ALA A 117 -6.04 12.55 -6.48
N THR A 118 -5.83 13.86 -6.60
CA THR A 118 -5.09 14.66 -5.61
C THR A 118 -5.99 14.96 -4.42
N ILE A 119 -5.48 14.77 -3.22
CA ILE A 119 -6.18 14.99 -1.95
C ILE A 119 -5.39 16.02 -1.14
N SER A 120 -6.05 17.12 -0.78
CA SER A 120 -5.42 18.25 -0.05
C SER A 120 -5.79 18.30 1.43
N ASP A 121 -6.74 17.48 1.87
CA ASP A 121 -7.24 17.45 3.23
C ASP A 121 -6.94 16.10 3.89
N LEU A 122 -6.42 16.13 5.11
CA LEU A 122 -6.22 14.96 5.95
C LEU A 122 -6.94 15.15 7.27
N GLN A 123 -7.87 14.24 7.57
CA GLN A 123 -8.52 14.16 8.87
C GLN A 123 -7.98 12.95 9.64
N VAL A 124 -7.38 13.18 10.81
CA VAL A 124 -6.89 12.12 11.69
C VAL A 124 -7.85 11.93 12.85
N GLN A 125 -8.39 10.72 13.02
CA GLN A 125 -9.22 10.36 14.16
C GLN A 125 -8.43 9.49 15.13
N LEU A 126 -8.23 10.00 16.35
CA LEU A 126 -7.45 9.31 17.37
C LEU A 126 -8.31 8.34 18.20
N PRO A 127 -7.89 7.09 18.41
CA PRO A 127 -8.60 6.15 19.27
C PRO A 127 -8.67 6.64 20.72
N ARG A 128 -9.86 6.57 21.33
CA ARG A 128 -10.10 6.94 22.74
C ARG A 128 -9.94 5.72 23.67
N THR A 129 -8.82 5.00 23.55
CA THR A 129 -8.58 3.75 24.30
C THR A 129 -7.36 3.85 25.21
N LYS A 130 -7.33 3.06 26.29
CA LYS A 130 -6.16 2.99 27.18
C LYS A 130 -4.92 2.49 26.46
N GLN A 131 -5.08 1.54 25.54
CA GLN A 131 -3.99 0.97 24.75
C GLN A 131 -3.31 2.04 23.90
N PHE A 132 -4.09 2.91 23.24
CA PHE A 132 -3.53 4.01 22.46
C PHE A 132 -2.86 5.06 23.37
N ALA A 133 -3.48 5.40 24.50
CA ALA A 133 -2.89 6.35 25.47
C ALA A 133 -1.57 5.87 26.09
N GLN A 134 -1.32 4.56 26.12
CA GLN A 134 -0.12 3.93 26.67
C GLN A 134 0.88 3.51 25.58
N ALA A 135 0.54 3.66 24.29
CA ALA A 135 1.41 3.24 23.20
C ALA A 135 2.63 4.16 23.08
N ASN A 136 3.81 3.57 22.88
CA ASN A 136 4.99 4.33 22.45
C ASN A 136 4.90 4.59 20.94
N LEU A 137 4.53 5.82 20.56
CA LEU A 137 4.33 6.23 19.16
C LEU A 137 5.53 6.98 18.57
N ASN A 138 6.63 7.12 19.32
CA ASN A 138 7.87 7.74 18.84
C ASN A 138 9.12 6.89 19.17
N PRO A 139 9.18 5.61 18.76
CA PRO A 139 10.41 4.85 18.86
C PRO A 139 11.46 5.37 17.87
N GLU A 140 12.74 5.31 18.22
CA GLU A 140 13.84 5.82 17.38
C GLU A 140 13.86 5.24 15.95
N SER A 141 13.42 3.99 15.79
CA SER A 141 13.42 3.25 14.51
C SER A 141 12.05 3.21 13.81
N LEU A 142 11.11 4.11 14.13
CA LEU A 142 9.74 4.07 13.60
C LEU A 142 9.69 4.01 12.06
N SER A 143 10.48 4.85 11.39
CA SER A 143 10.48 4.93 9.92
C SER A 143 10.97 3.63 9.26
N GLU A 144 12.02 3.02 9.81
CA GLU A 144 12.57 1.76 9.35
C GLU A 144 11.61 0.60 9.61
N ALA A 145 11.01 0.55 10.80
CA ALA A 145 10.02 -0.48 11.14
C ALA A 145 8.82 -0.47 10.20
N ILE A 146 8.34 0.71 9.77
CA ILE A 146 7.25 0.81 8.80
C ILE A 146 7.69 0.27 7.43
N ARG A 147 8.88 0.64 6.94
CA ARG A 147 9.37 0.14 5.64
C ARG A 147 9.46 -1.39 5.60
N ILE A 148 10.08 -1.98 6.63
CA ILE A 148 10.22 -3.44 6.74
C ILE A 148 8.84 -4.11 6.80
N ALA A 149 7.89 -3.55 7.54
CA ALA A 149 6.55 -4.11 7.67
C ALA A 149 5.77 -4.07 6.34
N GLU A 150 6.00 -3.06 5.52
CA GLU A 150 5.30 -2.81 4.26
C GLU A 150 6.03 -3.37 3.03
N GLY A 151 7.14 -4.10 3.21
CA GLY A 151 7.85 -4.79 2.13
C GLY A 151 8.89 -3.95 1.38
N GLY A 152 9.39 -2.89 2.03
CA GLY A 152 10.54 -2.09 1.59
C GLY A 152 11.82 -2.44 2.32
#